data_AF-A0A7V1H777-F1
#
_entry.id   AF-A0A7V1H777-F1
#
_cell.length_a   1.000
_cell.length_b   1.000
_cell.length_c   1.000
_cell.angle_alpha   90.00
_cell.angle_beta   90.00
_cell.angle_gamma   90.00
#
_symmetry.space_group_name_H-M   'P 1'
#
loop_
_entity.id
_entity.type
_entity.pdbx_description
1 polymer ?
#
loop_
_entity_poly.entity_id
_entity_poly.type
_entity_poly.pdbx_seq_one_letter_code
_entity_poly.pdbx_strand_id
1 'polypeptide(L)'
;MKILKNQTLYKCSYCGRRKLTKRGCLQHEDRYCSNELSPHQMGIKKWQSECPHKNTETVYSYIPGEAVQQPDHDVCLDCNARV
;
A
#
# COMPACT_ATOMS: atom_id res chain seq x y z
N MET A 1 12.53 26.23 -16.67
CA MET A 1 12.71 25.30 -15.52
C MET A 1 13.72 25.90 -14.55
N LYS A 2 13.38 26.08 -13.27
CA LYS A 2 14.34 26.59 -12.26
C LYS A 2 15.25 25.43 -11.82
N ILE A 3 16.52 25.49 -12.19
CA ILE A 3 17.53 24.51 -11.78
C ILE A 3 18.05 24.93 -10.40
N LEU A 4 17.77 24.13 -9.38
CA LEU A 4 18.26 24.34 -8.02
C LEU A 4 19.75 23.95 -7.99
N LYS A 5 20.64 24.93 -7.87
CA LYS A 5 22.08 24.70 -7.70
C LYS A 5 22.38 24.48 -6.21
N ASN A 6 23.17 23.47 -5.87
CA ASN A 6 23.72 23.21 -4.52
C ASN A 6 22.73 22.76 -3.42
N GLN A 7 21.60 22.12 -3.74
CA GLN A 7 20.76 21.51 -2.72
C GLN A 7 21.29 20.15 -2.26
N THR A 8 21.49 19.98 -0.96
CA THR A 8 21.78 18.68 -0.35
C THR A 8 20.54 17.81 -0.41
N LEU A 9 20.59 16.76 -1.22
CA LEU A 9 19.53 15.76 -1.29
C LEU A 9 19.86 14.56 -0.42
N TYR A 10 18.88 14.11 0.35
CA TYR A 10 18.99 12.94 1.21
C TYR A 10 18.47 11.72 0.45
N LYS A 11 19.29 10.69 0.35
CA LYS A 11 19.00 9.47 -0.41
C LYS A 11 18.46 8.39 0.53
N CYS A 12 17.31 7.82 0.17
CA CYS A 12 16.76 6.64 0.83
C CYS A 12 17.72 5.45 0.70
N SER A 13 18.01 4.79 1.81
CA SER A 13 18.91 3.65 1.93
C SER A 13 18.36 2.41 1.23
N TYR A 14 17.04 2.33 1.08
CA TYR A 14 16.35 1.18 0.48
C TYR A 14 16.06 1.40 -1.01
N CYS A 15 15.29 2.43 -1.38
CA CYS A 15 14.89 2.64 -2.79
C CYS A 15 15.77 3.63 -3.58
N GLY A 16 16.73 4.30 -2.93
CA GLY A 16 17.58 5.29 -3.58
C GLY A 16 16.90 6.60 -4.02
N ARG A 17 15.59 6.77 -3.76
CA ARG A 17 14.88 8.03 -4.02
C ARG A 17 15.45 9.15 -3.17
N ARG A 18 15.55 10.33 -3.77
CA ARG A 18 16.07 11.52 -3.13
C ARG A 18 14.95 12.35 -2.54
N LYS A 19 15.20 12.93 -1.37
CA LYS A 19 14.31 13.80 -0.62
C LYS A 19 15.04 15.09 -0.28
N LEU A 20 14.28 16.19 -0.22
CA LEU A 20 14.82 17.52 0.04
C LEU A 20 15.27 17.70 1.50
N THR A 21 14.77 16.89 2.43
CA THR A 21 15.09 16.98 3.85
C THR A 21 15.45 15.62 4.44
N LYS A 22 16.33 15.61 5.45
CA LYS A 22 16.73 14.39 6.17
C LYS A 22 15.52 13.69 6.77
N ARG A 23 14.65 14.46 7.42
CA ARG A 23 13.42 13.96 8.03
C ARG A 23 12.47 13.33 6.99
N GLY A 24 12.32 13.94 5.81
CA GLY A 24 11.51 13.37 4.73
C GLY A 24 12.08 12.08 4.13
N CYS A 25 13.40 11.88 4.24
CA CYS A 25 14.04 10.63 3.87
C CYS A 25 13.70 9.52 4.87
N LEU A 26 13.87 9.77 6.17
CA LEU A 26 13.52 8.81 7.22
C LEU A 26 12.04 8.41 7.18
N GLN A 27 11.15 9.40 7.04
CA GLN A 27 9.71 9.14 6.93
C GLN A 27 9.38 8.29 5.70
N HIS A 28 10.09 8.53 4.59
CA HIS A 28 9.89 7.73 3.41
C HIS A 28 10.32 6.29 3.65
N GLU A 29 11.49 6.03 4.25
CA GLU A 29 11.95 4.68 4.60
C GLU A 29 10.96 3.93 5.48
N ASP A 30 10.45 4.61 6.50
CA ASP A 30 9.57 4.03 7.51
C ASP A 30 8.14 3.75 6.99
N ARG A 31 7.59 4.60 6.10
CA ARG A 31 6.14 4.58 5.80
C ARG A 31 5.72 4.63 4.35
N TYR A 32 6.60 4.99 3.44
CA TYR A 32 6.22 5.22 2.04
C TYR A 32 7.18 4.59 1.06
N CYS A 33 8.17 3.87 1.60
CA CYS A 33 9.13 3.23 0.79
C CYS A 33 8.43 2.03 0.18
N SER A 34 8.46 2.00 -1.14
CA SER A 34 7.99 0.86 -1.92
C SER A 34 9.06 -0.22 -2.00
N ASN A 35 10.24 -0.02 -1.38
CA ASN A 35 11.28 -1.02 -1.36
C ASN A 35 10.96 -2.09 -0.32
N GLU A 36 11.10 -3.35 -0.70
CA GLU A 36 10.68 -4.50 0.10
C GLU A 36 11.41 -4.67 1.43
N LEU A 37 12.67 -4.23 1.48
CA LEU A 37 13.51 -4.28 2.67
C LEU A 37 13.27 -3.06 3.58
N SER A 38 12.44 -2.13 3.12
CA SER A 38 12.07 -1.01 3.96
C SER A 38 11.19 -1.48 5.11
N PRO A 39 11.33 -0.84 6.29
CA PRO A 39 10.45 -1.09 7.43
C PRO A 39 8.97 -1.06 7.05
N HIS A 40 8.58 -0.16 6.15
CA HIS A 40 7.22 -0.05 5.64
C HIS A 40 6.71 -1.34 5.00
N GLN A 41 7.45 -1.87 4.01
CA GLN A 41 7.05 -3.08 3.29
C GLN A 41 7.18 -4.33 4.16
N MET A 42 8.19 -4.38 5.04
CA MET A 42 8.32 -5.48 6.00
C MET A 42 7.13 -5.52 6.97
N GLY A 43 6.65 -4.35 7.40
CA GLY A 43 5.44 -4.22 8.22
C GLY A 43 4.19 -4.74 7.51
N ILE A 44 3.98 -4.36 6.24
CA ILE A 44 2.87 -4.87 5.40
C ILE A 44 2.95 -6.39 5.25
N LYS A 45 4.14 -6.91 4.95
CA LYS A 45 4.38 -8.35 4.76
C LYS A 45 4.12 -9.16 6.02
N LYS A 46 4.59 -8.66 7.17
CA LYS A 46 4.33 -9.29 8.45
C LYS A 46 2.83 -9.36 8.73
N TRP A 47 2.14 -8.25 8.53
CA TRP A 47 0.71 -8.15 8.75
C TRP A 47 -0.11 -9.07 7.82
N GLN A 48 0.23 -9.13 6.53
CA GLN A 48 -0.32 -10.12 5.59
C GLN A 48 -0.02 -11.56 6.01
N SER A 49 1.14 -11.82 6.62
CA SER A 49 1.52 -13.17 7.06
C SER A 49 0.78 -13.64 8.31
N GLU A 50 0.26 -12.74 9.13
CA GLU A 50 -0.31 -13.06 10.45
C GLU A 50 -1.82 -13.23 10.48
N CYS A 51 -2.52 -12.73 9.47
CA CYS A 51 -3.98 -12.68 9.50
C CYS A 51 -4.65 -14.13 9.41
N PRO A 52 -5.98 -14.33 9.42
CA PRO A 52 -6.57 -15.70 9.30
C PRO A 52 -7.51 -15.97 8.10
N HIS A 53 -8.14 -14.95 7.51
CA HIS A 53 -9.08 -15.05 6.37
C HIS A 53 -8.75 -14.21 5.15
N LYS A 54 -8.14 -13.04 5.22
CA LYS A 54 -7.44 -12.27 6.24
C LYS A 54 -8.11 -10.91 6.43
N ASN A 55 -8.57 -10.29 5.37
CA ASN A 55 -9.24 -9.00 5.36
C ASN A 55 -10.20 -9.09 4.20
N THR A 56 -11.53 -9.00 4.33
CA THR A 56 -12.47 -9.42 3.28
C THR A 56 -13.68 -8.48 3.04
N GLU A 57 -14.12 -8.28 1.78
CA GLU A 57 -15.15 -7.40 1.22
C GLU A 57 -16.26 -8.15 0.45
N THR A 58 -17.53 -7.79 0.65
CA THR A 58 -18.67 -8.37 -0.10
C THR A 58 -18.93 -7.65 -1.43
N VAL A 59 -18.96 -8.40 -2.52
CA VAL A 59 -19.31 -8.00 -3.88
C VAL A 59 -20.82 -8.16 -4.10
N TYR A 60 -21.43 -7.15 -4.73
CA TYR A 60 -22.87 -7.07 -5.02
C TYR A 60 -23.13 -7.13 -6.52
N SER A 61 -24.22 -7.78 -6.93
CA SER A 61 -24.62 -7.94 -8.34
C SER A 61 -26.10 -7.59 -8.56
N TYR A 62 -26.45 -7.12 -9.76
CA TYR A 62 -27.82 -6.75 -10.12
C TYR A 62 -28.69 -7.97 -10.36
N ILE A 63 -29.95 -7.91 -9.93
CA ILE A 63 -30.95 -8.95 -10.19
C ILE A 63 -31.41 -8.86 -11.67
N PRO A 64 -31.48 -9.98 -12.43
CA PRO A 64 -31.88 -9.94 -13.84
C PRO A 64 -33.30 -9.39 -14.04
N GLY A 65 -33.40 -8.30 -14.80
CA GLY A 65 -34.68 -7.63 -15.08
C GLY A 65 -35.12 -6.62 -14.01
N GLU A 66 -34.33 -6.42 -12.95
CA GLU A 66 -34.62 -5.44 -11.90
C GLU A 66 -33.47 -4.43 -11.70
N ALA A 67 -33.78 -3.24 -11.24
CA ALA A 67 -32.80 -2.18 -10.97
C ALA A 67 -32.25 -2.22 -9.52
N VAL A 68 -32.25 -3.40 -8.89
CA VAL A 68 -31.86 -3.60 -7.49
C VAL A 68 -30.66 -4.56 -7.43
N GLN A 69 -29.70 -4.28 -6.54
CA GLN A 69 -28.53 -5.13 -6.30
C GLN A 69 -28.75 -6.06 -5.10
N GLN A 70 -28.16 -7.25 -5.17
CA GLN A 70 -28.13 -8.22 -4.09
C GLN A 70 -26.68 -8.65 -3.76
N PRO A 71 -26.41 -9.06 -2.50
CA PRO A 71 -25.14 -9.66 -2.16
C PRO A 71 -24.86 -10.88 -3.04
N ASP A 72 -23.68 -10.94 -3.64
CA ASP A 72 -23.22 -12.08 -4.45
C ASP A 72 -22.25 -12.94 -3.64
N HIS A 73 -21.26 -12.31 -2.97
CA HIS A 73 -20.24 -12.98 -2.15
C HIS A 73 -19.24 -12.09 -1.45
N ASP A 74 -18.52 -12.62 -0.47
CA ASP A 74 -17.36 -11.99 0.18
C ASP A 74 -16.07 -12.22 -0.64
N VAL A 75 -15.01 -11.40 -0.54
CA VAL A 75 -13.66 -11.42 -1.19
C VAL A 75 -12.62 -10.98 -0.18
N CYS A 76 -11.32 -11.27 -0.25
CA CYS A 76 -10.33 -10.73 0.71
C CYS A 76 -9.84 -9.35 0.23
N LEU A 77 -8.90 -8.70 0.87
CA LEU A 77 -8.50 -7.31 0.69
C LEU A 77 -7.03 -7.15 1.16
N ASP A 78 -6.61 -7.99 2.12
CA ASP A 78 -5.19 -8.32 2.37
C ASP A 78 -4.74 -9.47 1.49
N CYS A 79 -5.71 -10.26 1.01
CA CYS A 79 -5.51 -11.49 0.26
C CYS A 79 -6.52 -11.74 -0.88
N ASN A 80 -7.44 -10.80 -1.19
CA ASN A 80 -8.47 -10.90 -2.25
C ASN A 80 -9.36 -12.19 -2.40
N ALA A 81 -9.26 -13.21 -1.55
CA ALA A 81 -10.05 -14.44 -1.44
C ALA A 81 -11.56 -14.34 -1.09
N ARG A 82 -12.41 -14.94 -1.92
CA ARG A 82 -13.85 -15.10 -1.65
C ARG A 82 -14.11 -15.95 -0.40
N VAL A 83 -14.86 -15.39 0.57
CA VAL A 83 -15.15 -16.00 1.88
C VAL A 83 -16.53 -16.64 1.88
#